data_AF-A0A5B7UJ36-F1
#
_entry.id   AF-A0A5B7UJ36-F1
#
_cell.length_a   1.000
_cell.length_b   1.000
_cell.length_c   1.000
_cell.angle_alpha   90.00
_cell.angle_beta   90.00
_cell.angle_gamma   90.00
#
_symmetry.space_group_name_H-M   'P 1'
#
loop_
_entity.id
_entity.type
_entity.pdbx_description
1 polymer ?
#
loop_
_entity_poly.entity_id
_entity_poly.type
_entity_poly.pdbx_seq_one_letter_code
_entity_poly.pdbx_strand_id
1 'polypeptide(L)'
;MKVYTEFINDESLIFRTRTLLQFGDSWDLIGSIVMKNPGSAKPGKGIDNVIAEKLSKYYNEKINSECWFVSDGDPTMRDILPIFNGNYVNKNFKLDGVIQIFNLYNICSPNVDFAHKKGNETQSPFLLPDVDAMILDFKKKPVYIGFGDFYTNKKSKNIAFLKNSAVKIFEFVKKSAFDYLEDDFLIDEQYYHKNHFYHPQFLNKPSKREKYLPTLEKFANFYEEN
;
A
#
# COMPACT_ATOMS: atom_id res chain seq x y z
N MET A 1 -16.70 -3.36 3.55
CA MET A 1 -15.52 -3.13 2.69
C MET A 1 -15.44 -4.28 1.70
N LYS A 2 -15.21 -3.97 0.41
CA LYS A 2 -14.89 -4.97 -0.61
C LYS A 2 -13.44 -4.79 -1.05
N VAL A 3 -12.76 -5.89 -1.33
CA VAL A 3 -11.37 -5.88 -1.78
C VAL A 3 -11.31 -6.48 -3.17
N TYR A 4 -10.91 -5.66 -4.15
CA TYR A 4 -10.69 -6.09 -5.53
C TYR A 4 -9.20 -6.21 -5.78
N THR A 5 -8.79 -7.30 -6.40
CA THR A 5 -7.39 -7.68 -6.43
C THR A 5 -7.03 -8.31 -7.76
N GLU A 6 -5.92 -7.88 -8.34
CA GLU A 6 -5.34 -8.51 -9.52
C GLU A 6 -4.27 -9.51 -9.07
N PHE A 7 -4.40 -10.76 -9.51
CA PHE A 7 -3.40 -11.80 -9.32
C PHE A 7 -2.89 -12.31 -10.65
N ILE A 8 -1.56 -12.41 -10.77
CA ILE A 8 -0.87 -12.92 -11.95
C ILE A 8 0.00 -14.11 -11.53
N ASN A 9 -0.16 -15.23 -12.22
CA ASN A 9 0.70 -16.40 -12.06
C ASN A 9 1.85 -16.31 -13.07
N ASP A 10 3.08 -16.35 -12.59
CA ASP A 10 4.27 -16.34 -13.45
C ASP A 10 5.44 -17.04 -12.75
N GLU A 11 6.24 -17.83 -13.49
CA GLU A 11 7.36 -18.62 -12.96
C GLU A 11 7.06 -19.46 -11.69
N SER A 12 5.84 -20.03 -11.58
CA SER A 12 5.35 -20.74 -10.37
C SER A 12 5.22 -19.86 -9.11
N LEU A 13 5.29 -18.54 -9.27
CA LEU A 13 5.01 -17.53 -8.24
C LEU A 13 3.65 -16.88 -8.51
N ILE A 14 3.07 -16.33 -7.45
CA ILE A 14 1.85 -15.54 -7.51
C ILE A 14 2.22 -14.11 -7.19
N PHE A 15 1.84 -13.19 -8.08
CA PHE A 15 2.01 -11.76 -7.92
C PHE A 15 0.67 -11.10 -7.70
N ARG A 16 0.59 -10.18 -6.73
CA ARG A 16 -0.55 -9.29 -6.54
C ARG A 16 -0.16 -7.87 -6.93
N THR A 17 -0.48 -7.50 -8.16
CA THR A 17 -0.03 -6.28 -8.83
C THR A 17 -0.90 -5.07 -8.52
N ARG A 18 -2.20 -5.28 -8.29
CA ARG A 18 -3.16 -4.21 -7.99
C ARG A 18 -4.13 -4.64 -6.90
N THR A 19 -4.52 -3.70 -6.05
CA THR A 19 -5.44 -3.95 -4.96
C THR A 19 -6.22 -2.68 -4.61
N LEU A 20 -7.55 -2.76 -4.58
CA LEU A 20 -8.48 -1.69 -4.23
C LEU A 20 -9.33 -2.10 -3.03
N LEU A 21 -9.33 -1.28 -1.98
CA LEU A 21 -10.23 -1.40 -0.84
C LEU A 21 -11.37 -0.41 -1.02
N GLN A 22 -12.56 -0.91 -1.32
CA GLN A 22 -13.75 -0.10 -1.46
C GLN A 22 -14.51 -0.05 -0.13
N PHE A 23 -14.71 1.17 0.37
CA PHE A 23 -15.59 1.51 1.48
C PHE A 23 -16.85 2.18 0.92
N GLY A 24 -18.02 1.87 1.48
CA GLY A 24 -19.29 2.34 0.91
C GLY A 24 -19.49 1.84 -0.52
N ASP A 25 -20.10 2.68 -1.35
CA ASP A 25 -20.49 2.37 -2.74
C ASP A 25 -19.72 3.23 -3.76
N SER A 26 -19.06 4.31 -3.31
CA SER A 26 -18.27 5.18 -4.18
C SER A 26 -17.04 4.47 -4.75
N TRP A 27 -16.64 4.89 -5.94
CA TRP A 27 -15.40 4.48 -6.64
C TRP A 27 -14.36 5.60 -6.67
N ASP A 28 -14.65 6.74 -6.03
CA ASP A 28 -13.72 7.85 -5.97
C ASP A 28 -12.49 7.46 -5.14
N LEU A 29 -11.31 7.81 -5.64
CA LEU A 29 -10.08 7.61 -4.89
C LEU A 29 -10.09 8.54 -3.67
N ILE A 30 -10.04 7.95 -2.49
CA ILE A 30 -9.93 8.71 -1.23
C ILE A 30 -8.50 8.69 -0.69
N GLY A 31 -7.70 7.65 -0.97
CA GLY A 31 -6.30 7.62 -0.58
C GLY A 31 -5.54 6.40 -1.07
N SER A 32 -4.28 6.32 -0.70
CA SER A 32 -3.39 5.20 -1.06
C SER A 32 -2.56 4.75 0.13
N ILE A 33 -2.09 3.51 0.10
CA ILE A 33 -1.10 3.00 1.04
C ILE A 33 -0.03 2.21 0.28
N VAL A 34 1.24 2.43 0.65
CA VAL A 34 2.36 1.63 0.13
C VAL A 34 2.86 0.67 1.21
N MET A 35 2.80 -0.62 0.93
CA MET A 35 3.17 -1.72 1.83
C MET A 35 4.43 -2.46 1.33
N LYS A 36 4.89 -3.43 2.14
CA LYS A 36 6.09 -4.24 1.85
C LYS A 36 5.85 -5.16 0.66
N ASN A 37 5.02 -6.16 0.90
CA ASN A 37 4.62 -7.18 -0.05
C ASN A 37 3.22 -7.71 0.34
N PRO A 38 2.53 -8.42 -0.57
CA PRO A 38 1.19 -8.92 -0.37
C PRO A 38 0.90 -9.88 0.79
N GLY A 39 1.92 -10.39 1.49
CA GLY A 39 1.71 -11.39 2.54
C GLY A 39 1.20 -12.72 1.97
N SER A 40 0.39 -13.45 2.74
CA SER A 40 -0.21 -14.74 2.32
C SER A 40 -1.45 -14.60 1.43
N ALA A 41 -1.62 -13.47 0.74
CA ALA A 41 -2.78 -13.23 -0.11
C ALA A 41 -2.91 -14.29 -1.21
N LYS A 42 -4.14 -14.71 -1.49
CA LYS A 42 -4.47 -15.69 -2.53
C LYS A 42 -5.67 -15.23 -3.34
N PRO A 43 -5.81 -15.66 -4.59
CA PRO A 43 -7.01 -15.44 -5.38
C PRO A 43 -8.27 -15.89 -4.63
N GLY A 44 -9.29 -15.03 -4.64
CA GLY A 44 -10.58 -15.27 -4.02
C GLY A 44 -11.63 -15.75 -5.03
N LYS A 45 -12.83 -15.19 -4.94
CA LYS A 45 -13.87 -15.38 -5.95
C LYS A 45 -13.59 -14.48 -7.15
N GLY A 46 -13.68 -14.99 -8.37
CA GLY A 46 -13.61 -14.17 -9.58
C GLY A 46 -14.67 -13.07 -9.58
N ILE A 47 -14.37 -11.94 -10.22
CA ILE A 47 -15.33 -10.84 -10.38
C ILE A 47 -16.39 -11.15 -11.45
N ASP A 48 -17.51 -10.44 -11.41
CA ASP A 48 -18.51 -10.46 -12.49
C ASP A 48 -18.26 -9.32 -13.50
N ASN A 49 -19.04 -9.31 -14.59
CA ASN A 49 -18.92 -8.30 -15.65
C ASN A 49 -19.20 -6.88 -15.15
N VAL A 50 -20.11 -6.71 -14.19
CA VAL A 50 -20.46 -5.38 -13.65
C VAL A 50 -19.27 -4.79 -12.90
N ILE A 51 -18.59 -5.61 -12.09
CA ILE A 51 -17.35 -5.20 -11.42
C ILE A 51 -16.22 -5.00 -12.42
N ALA A 52 -16.12 -5.83 -13.46
CA ALA A 52 -15.10 -5.68 -14.49
C ALA A 52 -15.21 -4.35 -15.25
N GLU A 53 -16.44 -3.92 -15.56
CA GLU A 53 -16.71 -2.60 -16.16
C GLU A 53 -16.34 -1.46 -15.22
N LYS A 54 -16.68 -1.56 -13.93
CA LYS A 54 -16.31 -0.55 -12.92
C LYS A 54 -14.80 -0.41 -12.78
N LEU A 55 -14.08 -1.52 -12.72
CA LEU A 55 -12.62 -1.53 -12.66
C LEU A 55 -12.00 -0.96 -13.94
N SER A 56 -12.53 -1.33 -15.11
CA SER A 56 -12.08 -0.77 -16.40
C SER A 56 -12.23 0.75 -16.43
N LYS A 57 -13.38 1.26 -15.94
CA LYS A 57 -13.62 2.70 -15.81
C LYS A 57 -12.68 3.35 -14.79
N TYR A 58 -12.45 2.71 -13.64
CA TYR A 58 -11.59 3.24 -12.57
C TYR A 58 -10.15 3.43 -13.05
N TYR A 59 -9.59 2.43 -13.74
CA TYR A 59 -8.23 2.49 -14.28
C TYR A 59 -8.13 3.15 -15.66
N ASN A 60 -9.27 3.44 -16.30
CA ASN A 60 -9.33 3.96 -17.67
C ASN A 60 -8.59 3.05 -18.68
N GLU A 61 -8.73 1.74 -18.53
CA GLU A 61 -8.15 0.74 -19.41
C GLU A 61 -9.02 -0.52 -19.46
N LYS A 62 -8.80 -1.37 -20.45
CA LYS A 62 -9.46 -2.67 -20.50
C LYS A 62 -8.75 -3.62 -19.53
N ILE A 63 -9.46 -4.11 -18.52
CA ILE A 63 -8.91 -5.11 -17.62
C ILE A 63 -9.02 -6.53 -18.19
N ASN A 64 -8.14 -7.44 -17.76
CA ASN A 64 -8.34 -8.86 -17.92
C ASN A 64 -9.11 -9.42 -16.70
N SER A 65 -10.43 -9.58 -16.81
CA SER A 65 -11.28 -10.02 -15.70
C SER A 65 -10.90 -11.38 -15.11
N GLU A 66 -10.23 -12.25 -15.86
CA GLU A 66 -9.76 -13.57 -15.39
C GLU A 66 -8.69 -13.45 -14.30
N CYS A 67 -7.95 -12.34 -14.27
CA CYS A 67 -6.93 -12.06 -13.27
C CYS A 67 -7.50 -11.34 -12.03
N TRP A 68 -8.79 -10.99 -12.01
CA TRP A 68 -9.39 -10.17 -10.97
C TRP A 68 -10.32 -10.93 -10.03
N PHE A 69 -10.16 -10.65 -8.74
CA PHE A 69 -10.85 -11.35 -7.67
C PHE A 69 -11.40 -10.39 -6.63
N VAL A 70 -12.53 -10.76 -6.04
CA VAL A 70 -13.20 -10.03 -4.96
C VAL A 70 -13.19 -10.84 -3.66
N SER A 71 -13.00 -10.14 -2.53
CA SER A 71 -13.14 -10.69 -1.17
C SER A 71 -13.63 -9.63 -0.18
N ASP A 72 -13.91 -10.04 1.05
CA ASP A 72 -14.26 -9.13 2.16
C ASP A 72 -13.03 -8.61 2.94
N GLY A 73 -11.81 -8.90 2.45
CA GLY A 73 -10.54 -8.46 3.04
C GLY A 73 -10.04 -9.33 4.20
N ASP A 74 -8.72 -9.47 4.27
CA ASP A 74 -7.99 -10.14 5.35
C ASP A 74 -7.77 -9.22 6.57
N PRO A 75 -7.23 -9.72 7.70
CA PRO A 75 -6.97 -8.89 8.88
C PRO A 75 -6.12 -7.64 8.60
N THR A 76 -5.12 -7.72 7.73
CA THR A 76 -4.27 -6.57 7.35
C THR A 76 -5.11 -5.48 6.67
N MET A 77 -6.03 -5.88 5.80
CA MET A 77 -6.92 -4.94 5.11
C MET A 77 -7.86 -4.25 6.08
N ARG A 78 -8.25 -4.93 7.17
CA ARG A 78 -9.05 -4.34 8.25
C ARG A 78 -8.22 -3.40 9.12
N ASP A 79 -6.92 -3.65 9.28
CA ASP A 79 -5.99 -2.76 10.01
C ASP A 79 -5.73 -1.44 9.27
N ILE A 80 -6.07 -1.34 7.98
CA ILE A 80 -5.99 -0.09 7.21
C ILE A 80 -7.12 0.88 7.61
N LEU A 81 -8.33 0.36 7.84
CA LEU A 81 -9.49 1.18 8.21
C LEU A 81 -9.21 2.19 9.35
N PRO A 82 -8.68 1.79 10.53
CA PRO A 82 -8.45 2.69 11.66
C PRO A 82 -7.42 3.81 11.40
N ILE A 83 -6.57 3.66 10.38
CA ILE A 83 -5.62 4.69 9.95
C ILE A 83 -6.38 5.80 9.19
N PHE A 84 -7.23 5.40 8.25
CA PHE A 84 -7.90 6.30 7.32
C PHE A 84 -9.16 6.95 7.88
N ASN A 85 -9.90 6.26 8.75
CA ASN A 85 -11.04 6.87 9.44
C ASN A 85 -10.64 7.63 10.73
N GLY A 86 -9.34 7.68 11.04
CA GLY A 86 -8.78 8.35 12.21
C GLY A 86 -9.11 7.71 13.56
N ASN A 87 -9.57 6.45 13.58
CA ASN A 87 -9.95 5.76 14.82
C ASN A 87 -8.80 5.65 15.82
N TYR A 88 -7.55 5.48 15.36
CA TYR A 88 -6.39 5.43 16.25
C TYR A 88 -6.14 6.73 17.03
N VAL A 89 -6.72 7.85 16.60
CA VAL A 89 -6.60 9.18 17.22
C VAL A 89 -7.95 9.73 17.67
N ASN A 90 -8.87 8.82 18.04
CA ASN A 90 -10.22 9.13 18.54
C ASN A 90 -11.12 9.92 17.57
N LYS A 91 -10.83 9.88 16.27
CA LYS A 91 -11.73 10.35 15.21
C LYS A 91 -12.53 9.19 14.62
N ASN A 92 -13.54 9.48 13.79
CA ASN A 92 -14.38 8.45 13.20
C ASN A 92 -15.02 8.90 11.88
N PHE A 93 -14.18 9.20 10.89
CA PHE A 93 -14.66 9.62 9.56
C PHE A 93 -15.39 8.48 8.85
N LYS A 94 -16.53 8.78 8.24
CA LYS A 94 -17.20 7.81 7.36
C LYS A 94 -16.43 7.72 6.05
N LEU A 95 -15.84 6.57 5.76
CA LEU A 95 -15.20 6.31 4.47
C LEU A 95 -16.24 5.89 3.42
N ASP A 96 -16.24 6.55 2.27
CA ASP A 96 -17.01 6.21 1.07
C ASP A 96 -16.15 6.48 -0.16
N GLY A 97 -15.57 5.42 -0.74
CA GLY A 97 -14.59 5.51 -1.82
C GLY A 97 -13.57 4.37 -1.79
N VAL A 98 -12.50 4.55 -2.56
CA VAL A 98 -11.46 3.56 -2.81
C VAL A 98 -10.13 3.97 -2.18
N ILE A 99 -9.52 3.03 -1.45
CA ILE A 99 -8.11 3.09 -1.04
C ILE A 99 -7.31 2.14 -1.93
N GLN A 100 -6.28 2.66 -2.61
CA GLN A 100 -5.33 1.83 -3.37
C GLN A 100 -4.27 1.26 -2.45
N ILE A 101 -3.92 -0.01 -2.66
CA ILE A 101 -2.77 -0.64 -2.01
C ILE A 101 -1.71 -0.94 -3.06
N PHE A 102 -0.55 -0.37 -2.83
CA PHE A 102 0.67 -0.63 -3.58
C PHE A 102 1.64 -1.43 -2.71
N ASN A 103 2.54 -2.19 -3.35
CA ASN A 103 3.58 -2.93 -2.66
C ASN A 103 4.93 -2.61 -3.29
N LEU A 104 6.01 -2.61 -2.50
CA LEU A 104 7.36 -2.51 -3.05
C LEU A 104 7.78 -3.77 -3.80
N TYR A 105 7.30 -4.94 -3.36
CA TYR A 105 7.36 -6.22 -4.07
C TYR A 105 5.95 -6.78 -4.23
N ASN A 106 5.58 -7.24 -5.43
CA ASN A 106 4.26 -7.82 -5.66
C ASN A 106 4.18 -9.32 -5.35
N ILE A 107 5.26 -9.97 -4.91
CA ILE A 107 5.26 -11.40 -4.63
C ILE A 107 4.42 -11.74 -3.38
N CYS A 108 3.47 -12.66 -3.53
CA CYS A 108 2.66 -13.18 -2.43
C CYS A 108 3.50 -14.14 -1.56
N SER A 109 3.92 -13.67 -0.39
CA SER A 109 4.52 -14.50 0.66
C SER A 109 4.33 -13.87 2.05
N PRO A 110 3.86 -14.60 3.08
CA PRO A 110 3.85 -14.08 4.45
C PRO A 110 5.26 -13.98 5.05
N ASN A 111 6.23 -14.71 4.49
CA ASN A 111 7.63 -14.67 4.93
C ASN A 111 8.41 -13.67 4.08
N VAL A 112 8.88 -12.59 4.71
CA VAL A 112 9.66 -11.51 4.08
C VAL A 112 11.02 -12.00 3.58
N ASP A 113 11.71 -12.85 4.33
CA ASP A 113 12.99 -13.43 3.88
C ASP A 113 12.80 -14.31 2.65
N PHE A 114 11.70 -15.07 2.60
CA PHE A 114 11.32 -15.81 1.41
C PHE A 114 11.02 -14.89 0.23
N ALA A 115 10.29 -13.79 0.45
CA ALA A 115 9.99 -12.80 -0.59
C ALA A 115 11.28 -12.19 -1.17
N HIS A 116 12.26 -11.85 -0.34
CA HIS A 116 13.56 -11.39 -0.81
C HIS A 116 14.35 -12.46 -1.55
N LYS A 117 14.39 -13.69 -1.02
CA LYS A 117 15.05 -14.82 -1.67
C LYS A 117 14.47 -15.04 -3.07
N LYS A 118 13.15 -15.16 -3.20
CA LYS A 118 12.48 -15.35 -4.48
C LYS A 118 12.60 -14.14 -5.40
N GLY A 119 12.53 -12.93 -4.86
CA GLY A 119 12.80 -11.71 -5.62
C GLY A 119 14.22 -11.61 -6.19
N ASN A 120 15.20 -12.33 -5.62
CA ASN A 120 16.56 -12.42 -6.15
C ASN A 120 16.73 -13.53 -7.23
N GLU A 121 15.77 -14.45 -7.30
CA GLU A 121 15.78 -15.64 -8.17
C GLU A 121 14.95 -15.43 -9.44
N THR A 122 13.80 -14.78 -9.33
CA THR A 122 12.86 -14.55 -10.45
C THR A 122 13.35 -13.46 -11.41
N GLN A 123 12.96 -13.58 -12.69
CA GLN A 123 13.10 -12.50 -13.69
C GLN A 123 11.73 -11.93 -14.10
N SER A 124 10.67 -12.29 -13.37
CA SER A 124 9.31 -11.86 -13.66
C SER A 124 9.21 -10.32 -13.70
N PRO A 125 8.61 -9.75 -14.77
CA PRO A 125 8.37 -8.31 -14.84
C PRO A 125 7.35 -7.84 -13.79
N PHE A 126 6.63 -8.75 -13.15
CA PHE A 126 5.61 -8.43 -12.15
C PHE A 126 6.18 -8.26 -10.74
N LEU A 127 7.45 -8.61 -10.50
CA LEU A 127 8.06 -8.53 -9.17
C LEU A 127 8.05 -7.11 -8.59
N LEU A 128 8.57 -6.16 -9.37
CA LEU A 128 8.77 -4.77 -8.98
C LEU A 128 7.67 -3.91 -9.62
N PRO A 129 7.07 -2.98 -8.87
CA PRO A 129 6.10 -2.04 -9.45
C PRO A 129 6.78 -0.99 -10.32
N ASP A 130 6.03 -0.35 -11.21
CA ASP A 130 6.41 0.94 -11.77
C ASP A 130 6.09 2.04 -10.73
N VAL A 131 7.13 2.59 -10.12
CA VAL A 131 6.99 3.60 -9.05
C VAL A 131 6.55 4.95 -9.60
N ASP A 132 6.95 5.29 -10.83
CA ASP A 132 6.57 6.58 -11.41
C ASP A 132 5.08 6.55 -11.78
N ALA A 133 4.60 5.45 -12.35
CA ALA A 133 3.16 5.23 -12.55
C ALA A 133 2.38 5.21 -11.22
N MET A 134 2.91 4.53 -10.19
CA MET A 134 2.32 4.52 -8.85
C MET A 134 2.13 5.93 -8.28
N ILE A 135 3.14 6.80 -8.41
CA ILE A 135 3.09 8.18 -7.92
C ILE A 135 2.03 9.01 -8.67
N LEU A 136 1.89 8.81 -9.98
CA LEU A 136 0.82 9.44 -10.75
C LEU A 136 -0.57 8.98 -10.28
N ASP A 137 -0.71 7.69 -9.97
CA ASP A 137 -1.96 7.09 -9.49
C ASP A 137 -2.39 7.58 -8.10
N PHE A 138 -1.48 8.13 -7.29
CA PHE A 138 -1.86 8.78 -6.03
C PHE A 138 -2.80 9.97 -6.23
N LYS A 139 -2.86 10.57 -7.43
CA LYS A 139 -3.82 11.63 -7.86
C LYS A 139 -4.01 12.76 -6.83
N LYS A 140 -2.93 13.17 -6.16
CA LYS A 140 -2.96 14.17 -5.08
C LYS A 140 -4.00 13.82 -4.00
N LYS A 141 -4.01 12.57 -3.55
CA LYS A 141 -4.75 12.10 -2.37
C LYS A 141 -3.78 11.68 -1.27
N PRO A 142 -4.24 11.59 0.00
CA PRO A 142 -3.41 11.14 1.10
C PRO A 142 -2.77 9.76 0.83
N VAL A 143 -1.48 9.63 1.12
CA VAL A 143 -0.71 8.38 0.94
C VAL A 143 -0.10 7.94 2.26
N TYR A 144 -0.52 6.80 2.80
CA TYR A 144 0.10 6.22 3.99
C TYR A 144 1.31 5.35 3.62
N ILE A 145 2.41 5.53 4.33
CA ILE A 145 3.64 4.75 4.15
C ILE A 145 3.73 3.64 5.20
N GLY A 146 3.47 2.40 4.77
CA GLY A 146 3.40 1.21 5.63
C GLY A 146 4.48 0.15 5.35
N PHE A 147 5.47 0.42 4.50
CA PHE A 147 6.50 -0.56 4.16
C PHE A 147 7.65 -0.67 5.20
N GLY A 148 7.68 0.16 6.24
CA GLY A 148 8.71 0.08 7.28
C GLY A 148 10.13 0.13 6.73
N ASP A 149 10.99 -0.75 7.22
CA ASP A 149 12.40 -0.89 6.86
C ASP A 149 12.65 -1.83 5.67
N PHE A 150 11.61 -2.27 4.94
CA PHE A 150 11.72 -3.27 3.88
C PHE A 150 12.73 -2.91 2.79
N TYR A 151 12.88 -1.61 2.52
CA TYR A 151 13.80 -1.07 1.53
C TYR A 151 15.28 -1.09 1.96
N THR A 152 15.60 -1.55 3.18
CA THR A 152 16.97 -1.56 3.72
C THR A 152 17.67 -2.91 3.61
N ASN A 153 17.00 -3.94 3.07
CA ASN A 153 17.54 -5.30 3.05
C ASN A 153 18.78 -5.44 2.14
N LYS A 154 19.96 -5.45 2.75
CA LYS A 154 21.27 -5.59 2.08
C LYS A 154 21.46 -6.90 1.31
N LYS A 155 20.63 -7.92 1.55
CA LYS A 155 20.67 -9.20 0.82
C LYS A 155 19.87 -9.17 -0.47
N SER A 156 19.08 -8.13 -0.71
CA SER A 156 18.29 -8.00 -1.95
C SER A 156 19.16 -7.52 -3.12
N LYS A 157 19.10 -8.21 -4.25
CA LYS A 157 19.68 -7.73 -5.52
C LYS A 157 19.00 -6.47 -6.04
N ASN A 158 17.77 -6.22 -5.59
CA ASN A 158 16.97 -5.05 -5.97
C ASN A 158 17.09 -3.90 -4.94
N ILE A 159 18.10 -3.91 -4.07
CA ILE A 159 18.25 -2.92 -3.00
C ILE A 159 18.30 -1.48 -3.53
N ALA A 160 18.99 -1.24 -4.66
CA ALA A 160 19.04 0.09 -5.27
C ALA A 160 17.65 0.56 -5.71
N PHE A 161 16.89 -0.32 -6.38
CA PHE A 161 15.51 -0.04 -6.76
C PHE A 161 14.65 0.25 -5.52
N LEU A 162 14.70 -0.60 -4.49
CA LEU A 162 13.88 -0.45 -3.28
C LEU A 162 14.17 0.85 -2.55
N LYS A 163 15.45 1.23 -2.41
CA LYS A 163 15.86 2.51 -1.81
C LYS A 163 15.35 3.68 -2.64
N ASN A 164 15.58 3.67 -3.95
CA ASN A 164 15.12 4.75 -4.85
C ASN A 164 13.58 4.87 -4.83
N SER A 165 12.88 3.74 -4.78
CA SER A 165 11.41 3.70 -4.68
C SER A 165 10.94 4.38 -3.40
N ALA A 166 11.54 4.00 -2.27
CA ALA A 166 11.24 4.62 -0.98
C ALA A 166 11.46 6.13 -1.04
N VAL A 167 12.65 6.58 -1.48
CA VAL A 167 12.99 8.02 -1.62
C VAL A 167 11.94 8.77 -2.44
N LYS A 168 11.59 8.27 -3.63
CA LYS A 168 10.59 8.91 -4.48
C LYS A 168 9.23 9.05 -3.78
N ILE A 169 8.76 8.00 -3.10
CA ILE A 169 7.48 8.01 -2.38
C ILE A 169 7.52 9.01 -1.22
N PHE A 170 8.60 9.03 -0.46
CA PHE A 170 8.75 9.95 0.66
C PHE A 170 8.82 11.41 0.19
N GLU A 171 9.59 11.70 -0.85
CA GLU A 171 9.64 13.04 -1.44
C GLU A 171 8.28 13.47 -1.97
N PHE A 172 7.53 12.57 -2.60
CA PHE A 172 6.17 12.85 -3.04
C PHE A 172 5.30 13.29 -1.85
N VAL A 173 5.29 12.51 -0.75
CA VAL A 173 4.49 12.84 0.43
C VAL A 173 4.93 14.18 1.03
N LYS A 174 6.24 14.40 1.23
CA LYS A 174 6.78 15.65 1.80
C LYS A 174 6.45 16.88 0.96
N LYS A 175 6.39 16.74 -0.37
CA LYS A 175 6.07 17.83 -1.32
C LYS A 175 4.56 17.97 -1.58
N SER A 176 3.74 17.07 -1.05
CA SER A 176 2.29 17.08 -1.26
C SER A 176 1.58 17.97 -0.23
N ALA A 177 0.30 18.27 -0.47
CA ALA A 177 -0.57 18.91 0.53
C ALA A 177 -0.87 18.02 1.75
N PHE A 178 -0.41 16.75 1.74
CA PHE A 178 -0.65 15.74 2.76
C PHE A 178 0.65 15.36 3.47
N ASP A 179 1.57 16.31 3.64
CA ASP A 179 2.82 16.07 4.34
C ASP A 179 2.58 15.85 5.85
N TYR A 180 2.56 14.58 6.25
CA TYR A 180 2.49 14.17 7.66
C TYR A 180 3.86 13.78 8.22
N LEU A 181 4.95 13.98 7.47
CA LEU A 181 6.30 13.59 7.86
C LEU A 181 6.97 14.68 8.70
N GLU A 182 7.69 14.28 9.75
CA GLU A 182 8.57 15.19 10.50
C GLU A 182 9.51 16.03 9.60
N ASP A 183 9.86 17.24 10.07
CA ASP A 183 10.63 18.22 9.29
C ASP A 183 12.11 17.83 9.12
N ASP A 184 12.66 17.05 10.05
CA ASP A 184 14.02 16.51 9.98
C ASP A 184 14.11 15.21 9.17
N PHE A 185 13.09 14.91 8.36
CA PHE A 185 13.07 13.71 7.54
C PHE A 185 14.06 13.81 6.36
N LEU A 186 15.16 13.06 6.46
CA LEU A 186 16.13 12.85 5.40
C LEU A 186 16.30 11.34 5.15
N ILE A 187 16.35 10.95 3.89
CA ILE A 187 16.77 9.60 3.49
C ILE A 187 18.13 9.75 2.85
N ASP A 188 19.16 9.54 3.64
CA ASP A 188 20.52 9.42 3.16
C ASP A 188 21.05 7.98 3.41
N GLU A 189 22.32 7.76 3.10
CA GLU A 189 22.97 6.47 3.32
C GLU A 189 23.12 6.10 4.81
N GLN A 190 22.96 7.06 5.73
CA GLN A 190 23.12 6.95 7.18
C GLN A 190 21.75 7.00 7.89
N TYR A 191 20.90 6.02 7.60
CA TYR A 191 19.55 5.85 8.14
C TYR A 191 19.34 6.29 9.60
N TYR A 192 18.91 7.54 9.79
CA TYR A 192 18.34 8.04 11.02
C TYR A 192 17.10 8.85 10.68
N HIS A 193 15.94 8.20 10.73
CA HIS A 193 14.65 8.89 10.77
C HIS A 193 14.03 8.71 12.15
N LYS A 194 13.40 9.76 12.69
CA LYS A 194 12.50 9.61 13.85
C LYS A 194 11.17 8.95 13.49
N ASN A 195 10.77 9.05 12.22
CA ASN A 195 9.52 8.47 11.72
C ASN A 195 9.61 6.95 11.65
N HIS A 196 8.98 6.25 12.58
CA HIS A 196 8.79 4.81 12.46
C HIS A 196 7.65 4.51 11.49
N PHE A 197 7.94 4.11 10.25
CA PHE A 197 6.90 3.65 9.32
C PHE A 197 6.38 2.28 9.76
N TYR A 198 5.19 2.23 10.32
CA TYR A 198 4.61 0.97 10.77
C TYR A 198 3.74 0.36 9.68
N HIS A 199 4.00 -0.91 9.38
CA HIS A 199 3.01 -1.72 8.69
C HIS A 199 1.71 -1.73 9.52
N PRO A 200 0.50 -1.65 8.91
CA PRO A 200 -0.76 -1.54 9.66
C PRO A 200 -0.91 -2.52 10.82
N GLN A 201 -0.52 -3.79 10.62
CA GLN A 201 -0.53 -4.83 11.65
C GLN A 201 0.25 -4.48 12.93
N PHE A 202 1.30 -3.66 12.86
CA PHE A 202 2.07 -3.26 14.04
C PHE A 202 1.35 -2.19 14.87
N LEU A 203 0.46 -1.40 14.28
CA LEU A 203 -0.33 -0.38 14.99
C LEU A 203 -1.40 -0.99 15.90
N ASN A 204 -1.70 -2.28 15.74
CA ASN A 204 -2.54 -3.01 16.69
C ASN A 204 -1.87 -3.17 18.06
N LYS A 205 -0.53 -3.07 18.14
CA LYS A 205 0.20 -3.12 19.41
C LYS A 205 0.17 -1.74 20.08
N PRO A 206 -0.43 -1.58 21.28
CA PRO A 206 -0.56 -0.27 21.93
C PRO A 206 0.78 0.47 22.08
N SER A 207 1.85 -0.22 22.48
CA SER A 207 3.18 0.39 22.65
C SER A 207 3.83 0.87 21.36
N LYS A 208 3.47 0.30 20.21
CA LYS A 208 3.92 0.77 18.89
C LYS A 208 3.07 1.93 18.41
N ARG A 209 1.74 1.83 18.61
CA ARG A 209 0.79 2.88 18.27
C ARG A 209 1.06 4.17 19.03
N GLU A 210 1.27 4.09 20.35
CA GLU A 210 1.54 5.25 21.21
C GLU A 210 2.73 6.08 20.72
N LYS A 211 3.82 5.41 20.32
CA LYS A 211 5.00 6.07 19.74
C LYS A 211 4.74 6.73 18.38
N TYR A 212 3.68 6.34 17.70
CA TYR A 212 3.34 6.77 16.36
C TYR A 212 2.11 7.69 16.32
N LEU A 213 1.48 7.95 17.47
CA LEU A 213 0.30 8.81 17.57
C LEU A 213 0.51 10.19 16.93
N PRO A 214 1.63 10.91 17.15
CA PRO A 214 1.82 12.23 16.53
C PRO A 214 1.77 12.18 15.00
N THR A 215 2.32 11.11 14.40
CA THR A 215 2.29 10.90 12.95
C THR A 215 0.88 10.54 12.46
N LEU A 216 0.13 9.73 13.22
CA LEU A 216 -1.26 9.40 12.91
C LEU A 216 -2.19 10.61 13.05
N GLU A 217 -1.94 11.50 14.02
CA GLU A 217 -2.70 12.73 14.22
C GLU A 217 -2.52 13.65 13.02
N LYS A 218 -1.27 13.89 12.61
CA LYS A 218 -0.96 14.63 11.37
C LYS A 218 -1.67 14.00 10.17
N PHE A 219 -1.55 12.69 9.98
CA PHE A 219 -2.21 11.98 8.88
C PHE A 219 -3.75 12.15 8.90
N ALA A 220 -4.37 12.03 10.06
CA ALA A 220 -5.83 12.10 10.21
C ALA A 220 -6.39 13.53 10.06
N ASN A 221 -5.62 14.57 10.35
CA ASN A 221 -6.04 15.97 10.13
C ASN A 221 -6.27 16.26 8.65
N PHE A 222 -5.48 15.66 7.75
CA PHE A 222 -5.66 15.83 6.31
C PHE A 222 -6.99 15.30 5.76
N TYR A 223 -7.51 14.23 6.37
CA TYR A 223 -8.81 13.65 6.02
C TYR A 223 -10.00 14.44 6.55
N GLU A 224 -9.79 15.32 7.52
CA GLU A 224 -10.83 16.22 8.04
C GLU A 224 -10.99 17.45 7.14
N GLU A 225 -9.90 17.90 6.54
CA GLU A 225 -9.82 19.14 5.76
C GLU A 225 -10.15 18.96 4.26
N ASN A 226 -10.27 17.71 3.77
CA ASN A 226 -10.42 17.37 2.34
C ASN A 226 -11.45 16.26 2.10
#